data_AF-A0A482VG52-F1
#
_entry.id   AF-A0A482VG52-F1
#
_cell.length_a   1.000
_cell.length_b   1.000
_cell.length_c   1.000
_cell.angle_alpha   90.00
_cell.angle_beta   90.00
_cell.angle_gamma   90.00
#
_symmetry.space_group_name_H-M   'P 1'
#
loop_
_entity.id
_entity.type
_entity.pdbx_description
1 polymer ?
#
loop_
_entity_poly.entity_id
_entity_poly.type
_entity_poly.pdbx_seq_one_letter_code
_entity_poly.pdbx_strand_id
1 'polypeptide(L)' 'MKSRKALIVLMERTKRPMIVTAGKIMQLTLKTFMTTINRTYSLIAVLKNYQ' A
#
# COMPACT_ATOMS: atom_id res chain seq x y z
N MET A 1 -30.99 18.12 7.37
CA MET A 1 -31.02 16.67 7.75
C MET A 1 -30.25 15.75 6.80
N LYS A 2 -30.22 15.98 5.48
CA LYS A 2 -29.51 15.08 4.53
C LYS A 2 -27.99 15.06 4.70
N SER A 3 -27.38 16.21 4.96
CA SER A 3 -25.93 16.39 5.14
C SER A 3 -25.37 15.71 6.40
N ARG A 4 -26.09 15.78 7.54
CA ARG A 4 -25.68 15.10 8.80
C ARG A 4 -25.65 13.59 8.62
N LYS A 5 -26.63 13.02 7.90
CA LYS A 5 -26.68 11.59 7.61
C LYS A 5 -25.55 11.16 6.66
N ALA A 6 -25.23 11.98 5.65
CA ALA A 6 -24.10 11.75 4.75
C ALA A 6 -22.73 11.78 5.47
N LEU A 7 -22.54 12.74 6.40
CA LEU A 7 -21.34 12.83 7.23
C LEU A 7 -21.15 11.60 8.12
N ILE A 8 -22.22 11.12 8.76
CA ILE A 8 -22.16 9.90 9.59
C ILE A 8 -21.80 8.69 8.73
N VAL A 9 -22.39 8.54 7.54
CA VAL A 9 -22.05 7.45 6.61
C VAL A 9 -20.59 7.54 6.16
N LEU A 10 -20.09 8.74 5.86
CA LEU A 10 -18.69 8.94 5.50
C LEU A 10 -17.75 8.55 6.66
N MET A 11 -18.04 9.01 7.87
CA MET A 11 -17.26 8.68 9.07
C MET A 11 -17.20 7.17 9.32
N GLU A 12 -18.34 6.46 9.23
CA GLU A 12 -18.37 5.00 9.39
C GLU A 12 -17.61 4.26 8.28
N ARG A 13 -17.64 4.76 7.04
CA ARG A 13 -16.89 4.17 5.91
C ARG A 13 -15.38 4.36 6.05
N THR A 14 -14.94 5.55 6.49
CA THR A 14 -13.51 5.89 6.63
C THR A 14 -12.85 5.19 7.83
N LYS A 15 -13.62 4.68 8.80
CA LYS A 15 -13.09 3.79 9.86
C LYS A 15 -12.42 2.53 9.31
N ARG A 16 -12.80 2.09 8.10
CA ARG A 16 -12.11 1.02 7.39
C ARG A 16 -11.05 1.65 6.48
N PRO A 17 -9.76 1.40 6.72
CA PRO A 17 -8.72 1.94 5.87
C PRO A 17 -8.96 1.49 4.43
N MET A 18 -8.93 2.43 3.49
CA MET A 18 -9.01 2.14 2.06
C MET A 18 -7.67 1.54 1.62
N ILE A 19 -7.50 0.24 1.85
CA ILE A 19 -6.30 -0.48 1.46
C ILE A 19 -6.39 -0.79 -0.03
N VAL A 20 -5.64 -0.04 -0.83
CA VAL A 20 -5.50 -0.34 -2.26
C VAL A 20 -4.65 -1.60 -2.38
N THR A 21 -5.20 -2.67 -2.94
CA THR A 21 -4.49 -3.93 -3.16
C THR A 21 -4.23 -4.11 -4.65
N ALA A 22 -2.98 -4.36 -5.03
CA ALA A 22 -2.63 -4.79 -6.38
C ALA A 22 -3.13 -6.22 -6.58
N GLY A 23 -4.14 -6.38 -7.44
CA GLY A 23 -4.70 -7.69 -7.81
C GLY A 23 -5.25 -8.52 -6.64
N LYS A 24 -5.54 -7.90 -5.48
CA LYS A 24 -5.89 -8.59 -4.21
C LYS A 24 -4.75 -9.41 -3.57
N ILE A 25 -3.53 -9.34 -4.13
CA ILE A 25 -2.37 -10.14 -3.71
C ILE A 25 -1.41 -9.33 -2.84
N MET A 26 -1.23 -8.03 -3.15
CA MET A 26 -0.30 -7.16 -2.43
C MET A 26 -0.96 -5.86 -2.01
N GLN A 27 -0.85 -5.50 -0.73
CA GLN A 27 -1.27 -4.18 -0.28
C GLN A 27 -0.28 -3.13 -0.79
N LEU A 28 -0.80 -2.11 -1.48
CA LEU A 28 -0.02 -0.97 -1.94
C LEU A 28 0.16 -0.01 -0.76
N THR A 29 1.29 -0.15 -0.07
CA THR A 29 1.70 0.71 1.04
C THR A 29 3.12 1.19 0.79
N LEU A 30 3.50 2.30 1.42
CA LEU A 30 4.88 2.79 1.36
C LEU A 30 5.88 1.72 1.80
N LYS A 31 5.50 0.89 2.77
CA LYS A 31 6.31 -0.23 3.27
C LYS A 31 6.58 -1.28 2.20
N THR A 32 5.56 -1.71 1.46
CA THR A 32 5.73 -2.69 0.38
C THR A 32 6.56 -2.10 -0.76
N PHE A 33 6.36 -0.82 -1.10
CA PHE A 33 7.19 -0.13 -2.09
C PHE A 33 8.69 -0.10 -1.71
N MET A 34 9.00 0.38 -0.50
CA MET A 34 10.38 0.42 0.01
C MET A 34 11.00 -0.99 0.08
N THR A 35 10.22 -1.98 0.49
CA THR A 35 10.68 -3.38 0.53
C THR A 35 11.02 -3.91 -0.86
N THR A 36 10.19 -3.61 -1.87
CA THR A 36 10.46 -3.99 -3.27
C THR A 36 11.76 -3.36 -3.75
N ILE A 37 11.94 -2.06 -3.53
CA ILE A 37 13.16 -1.34 -3.92
C ILE A 37 14.40 -1.97 -3.28
N ASN A 38 14.39 -2.18 -1.96
CA ASN A 38 15.52 -2.77 -1.24
C ASN A 38 15.89 -4.17 -1.76
N ARG A 39 14.88 -4.99 -2.08
CA ARG A 39 15.09 -6.32 -2.68
C ARG A 39 15.73 -6.21 -4.06
N THR A 40 15.25 -5.31 -4.90
CA THR A 40 15.83 -5.07 -6.23
C THR A 40 17.29 -4.63 -6.12
N TYR A 41 17.61 -3.70 -5.23
CA TYR A 41 18.99 -3.27 -5.00
C TYR A 41 19.88 -4.40 -4.48
N SER A 42 19.39 -5.19 -3.52
CA SER A 42 20.14 -6.33 -2.99
C SER A 42 20.45 -7.37 -4.07
N LEU A 43 19.48 -7.69 -4.93
CA LEU A 43 19.69 -8.59 -6.07
C LEU A 43 20.72 -8.04 -7.05
N ILE A 44 20.63 -6.76 -7.41
CA ILE A 44 21.60 -6.11 -8.30
C ILE A 44 23.00 -6.12 -7.66
N ALA A 45 23.11 -5.87 -6.36
CA ALA A 45 24.40 -5.87 -5.66
C ALA A 45 25.07 -7.24 -5.67
N VAL A 46 24.30 -8.32 -5.45
CA VAL A 46 24.82 -9.70 -5.56
C VAL A 46 25.28 -10.00 -6.97
N LEU A 47 24.49 -9.65 -7.99
CA LEU A 47 24.87 -9.86 -9.39
C LEU A 47 26.13 -9.10 -9.77
N LYS A 48 26.31 -7.87 -9.26
CA LYS A 48 27.53 -7.08 -9.47
C LYS A 48 28.76 -7.64 -8.74
N ASN A 49 28.58 -8.31 -7.61
CA ASN A 49 29.69 -8.88 -6.85
C ASN A 49 30.19 -10.22 -7.43
N TYR A 50 29.35 -10.90 -8.22
CA TYR A 50 29.71 -12.14 -8.90
C TYR A 50 30.46 -11.91 -10.23
N GLN A 51 30.55 -10.66 -10.69
CA GLN A 51 31.23 -10.24 -11.92
C GLN A 51 32.65 -9.77 -11.63
#